data_AF-A0A819C6D3-F1
#
_entry.id   AF-A0A819C6D3-F1
#
_cell.length_a   1.000
_cell.length_b   1.000
_cell.length_c   1.000
_cell.angle_alpha   90.00
_cell.angle_beta   90.00
_cell.angle_gamma   90.00
#
_symmetry.space_group_name_H-M   'P 1'
#
loop_
_entity.id
_entity.type
_entity.pdbx_description
1 polymer ?
#
loop_
_entity_poly.entity_id
_entity_poly.type
_entity_poly.pdbx_seq_one_letter_code
_entity_poly.pdbx_strand_id
1 'polypeptide(L)'
;MKKKQVSFSNQLELATIEPNAQVPNLSVTQDLPMKKIYNPLDLSTSSDPTLLLPNYLTISDSKFKEMLLTSTSNNMNTEALSELLNQKEILVFIRQLTHLVNKLNYTQLQHEQWSYYYNLGMTEGIWTGRVSKKMAEANSMCYSYGRSKVLIKQRLAKYKQQCPQIQETINQHMKQIPPNIDMTLVTNMINSLIQKDQHQLRLELGRRKTMLRLDAQAHQLVDHFYTLKPRQTEVSMQTVHRYLQYT
;
A
#
# COMPACT_ATOMS: atom_id res chain seq x y z
N MET A 1 -6.42 20.61 -45.70
CA MET A 1 -7.47 19.71 -46.24
C MET A 1 -7.32 18.33 -45.62
N LYS A 2 -8.46 17.79 -45.18
CA LYS A 2 -8.85 16.36 -45.08
C LYS A 2 -8.02 15.40 -44.19
N LYS A 3 -8.68 15.08 -43.07
CA LYS A 3 -8.70 13.81 -42.31
C LYS A 3 -8.39 12.58 -43.17
N LYS A 4 -7.68 11.61 -42.57
CA LYS A 4 -8.00 10.19 -42.75
C LYS A 4 -8.06 9.51 -41.38
N GLN A 5 -9.29 9.30 -40.93
CA GLN A 5 -9.65 8.23 -40.00
C GLN A 5 -9.30 6.90 -40.66
N VAL A 6 -8.71 5.98 -39.90
CA VAL A 6 -8.76 4.56 -40.22
C VAL A 6 -9.57 3.91 -39.10
N SER A 7 -10.79 3.54 -39.48
CA SER A 7 -11.66 2.58 -38.80
C SER A 7 -11.16 1.19 -39.11
N PHE A 8 -11.20 0.25 -38.16
CA PHE A 8 -11.51 -1.15 -38.46
C PHE A 8 -12.18 -1.81 -37.26
N SER A 9 -13.42 -2.23 -37.49
CA SER A 9 -14.21 -3.12 -36.63
C SER A 9 -13.91 -4.58 -36.96
N ASN A 10 -13.99 -5.41 -35.91
CA ASN A 10 -14.40 -6.81 -35.83
C ASN A 10 -13.73 -7.85 -36.75
N GLN A 11 -13.11 -8.85 -36.13
CA GLN A 11 -13.39 -10.28 -36.32
C GLN A 11 -12.51 -11.10 -35.36
N LEU A 12 -13.13 -11.88 -34.46
CA LEU A 12 -12.46 -13.03 -33.86
C LEU A 12 -13.52 -14.10 -33.57
N GLU A 13 -13.45 -15.14 -34.39
CA GLU A 13 -14.26 -16.35 -34.34
C GLU A 13 -13.82 -17.27 -33.20
N LEU A 14 -14.79 -18.03 -32.69
CA LEU A 14 -14.60 -19.17 -31.79
C LEU A 14 -13.87 -20.32 -32.50
N ALA A 15 -12.94 -20.97 -31.78
CA ALA A 15 -12.63 -22.38 -32.01
C ALA A 15 -12.18 -23.07 -30.70
N THR A 16 -13.12 -23.84 -30.16
CA THR A 16 -13.04 -25.24 -29.70
C THR A 16 -11.87 -25.73 -28.84
N ILE A 17 -12.28 -26.24 -27.66
CA ILE A 17 -11.55 -27.07 -26.69
C ILE A 17 -11.43 -28.50 -27.24
N GLU A 18 -10.28 -29.17 -27.08
CA GLU A 18 -10.25 -30.55 -26.56
C GLU A 18 -8.96 -30.84 -25.75
N PRO A 19 -9.05 -31.69 -24.71
CA PRO A 19 -8.01 -31.94 -23.73
C PRO A 19 -7.25 -33.24 -24.02
N ASN A 20 -5.97 -33.33 -23.64
CA ASN A 20 -5.43 -34.63 -23.27
C ASN A 20 -4.31 -34.55 -22.24
N ALA A 21 -4.42 -35.47 -21.28
CA ALA A 21 -3.72 -35.52 -20.01
C ALA A 21 -2.33 -36.16 -20.12
N GLN A 22 -1.41 -35.75 -19.23
CA GLN A 22 -0.54 -36.67 -18.47
C GLN A 22 0.23 -35.91 -17.36
N VAL A 23 0.04 -36.37 -16.12
CA VAL A 23 0.82 -36.13 -14.88
C VAL A 23 1.85 -37.30 -14.82
N PRO A 24 3.10 -37.24 -14.26
CA PRO A 24 3.46 -36.66 -12.96
C PRO A 24 4.91 -36.13 -12.75
N ASN A 25 5.09 -35.23 -11.78
CA ASN A 25 6.09 -35.32 -10.69
C ASN A 25 6.23 -33.95 -10.00
N LEU A 26 5.44 -33.73 -8.95
CA LEU A 26 5.65 -32.62 -8.00
C LEU A 26 6.58 -33.12 -6.90
N SER A 27 7.86 -32.86 -7.07
CA SER A 27 8.85 -32.92 -6.00
C SER A 27 8.73 -31.65 -5.16
N VAL A 28 8.39 -31.86 -3.88
CA VAL A 28 8.66 -31.04 -2.69
C VAL A 28 8.71 -29.52 -2.94
N THR A 29 7.53 -28.90 -2.92
CA THR A 29 7.39 -27.45 -2.74
C THR A 29 7.82 -27.09 -1.32
N GLN A 30 8.96 -26.40 -1.16
CA GLN A 30 9.18 -25.55 0.01
C GLN A 30 8.32 -24.31 -0.17
N ASP A 31 7.15 -24.34 0.47
CA ASP A 31 6.24 -23.21 0.59
C ASP A 31 6.95 -22.02 1.24
N LEU A 32 7.32 -21.03 0.42
CA LEU A 32 7.41 -19.65 0.88
C LEU A 32 5.98 -19.13 1.03
N PRO A 33 5.68 -18.35 2.09
CA PRO A 33 4.31 -18.03 2.44
C PRO A 33 3.63 -17.31 1.27
N MET A 34 2.66 -18.00 0.68
CA MET A 34 1.77 -17.45 -0.32
C MET A 34 1.29 -16.08 0.14
N LYS A 35 1.38 -15.13 -0.79
CA LYS A 35 0.67 -13.85 -0.80
C LYS A 35 -0.69 -14.04 -0.14
N LYS A 36 -0.84 -13.63 1.12
CA LYS A 36 -2.15 -13.54 1.76
C LYS A 36 -2.96 -12.59 0.88
N ILE A 37 -3.92 -13.14 0.15
CA ILE A 37 -4.96 -12.35 -0.49
C ILE A 37 -5.73 -11.74 0.68
N TYR A 38 -5.40 -10.49 1.00
CA TYR A 38 -6.10 -9.75 2.04
C TYR A 38 -7.51 -9.50 1.55
N ASN A 39 -8.47 -10.07 2.28
CA ASN A 39 -9.87 -9.78 2.07
C ASN A 39 -10.09 -8.31 2.49
N PRO A 40 -10.67 -7.44 1.65
CA PRO A 40 -10.88 -6.02 1.99
C PRO A 40 -11.80 -5.81 3.21
N LEU A 41 -12.46 -6.87 3.69
CA LEU A 41 -13.31 -6.91 4.88
C LEU A 41 -12.61 -7.49 6.13
N ASP A 42 -11.36 -7.93 6.02
CA ASP A 42 -10.60 -8.42 7.18
C ASP A 42 -10.10 -7.22 7.99
N LEU A 43 -10.98 -6.71 8.85
CA LEU A 43 -10.85 -5.53 9.72
C LEU A 43 -9.69 -5.62 10.74
N SER A 44 -8.87 -6.67 10.69
CA SER A 44 -7.98 -7.10 11.77
C SER A 44 -6.48 -6.92 11.49
N THR A 45 -6.06 -5.90 10.76
CA THR A 45 -4.63 -5.61 10.65
C THR A 45 -4.20 -4.42 11.49
N SER A 46 -4.05 -4.68 12.79
CA SER A 46 -3.15 -3.91 13.68
C SER A 46 -1.67 -4.10 13.31
N SER A 47 -1.39 -4.92 12.28
CA SER A 47 -0.05 -5.24 11.81
C SER A 47 0.72 -3.99 11.40
N ASP A 48 2.03 -4.02 11.66
CA ASP A 48 2.93 -2.96 11.25
C ASP A 48 2.91 -2.87 9.71
N PRO A 49 2.57 -1.72 9.10
CA PRO A 49 2.56 -1.56 7.65
C PRO A 49 3.94 -1.80 7.01
N THR A 50 5.03 -1.82 7.80
CA THR A 50 6.35 -2.24 7.32
C THR A 50 6.39 -3.71 6.86
N LEU A 51 5.49 -4.57 7.37
CA LEU A 51 5.38 -5.97 6.96
C LEU A 51 4.92 -6.14 5.51
N LEU A 52 4.32 -5.10 4.93
CA LEU A 52 3.93 -5.07 3.52
C LEU A 52 5.07 -4.58 2.60
N LEU A 53 6.22 -4.19 3.16
CA LEU A 53 7.34 -3.66 2.39
C LEU A 53 8.31 -4.80 2.03
N PRO A 54 8.49 -5.12 0.73
CA PRO A 54 9.45 -6.13 0.32
C PRO A 54 10.89 -5.65 0.56
N ASN A 55 11.72 -6.56 1.07
CA ASN A 55 13.17 -6.35 1.16
C ASN A 55 13.88 -7.00 -0.04
N TYR A 56 14.02 -6.23 -1.12
CA TYR A 56 14.67 -6.69 -2.36
C TYR A 56 16.12 -7.17 -2.20
N LEU A 57 16.80 -6.83 -1.10
CA LEU A 57 18.17 -7.31 -0.83
C LEU A 57 18.21 -8.79 -0.43
N THR A 58 17.09 -9.35 0.02
CA THR A 58 17.00 -10.74 0.52
C THR A 58 16.37 -11.71 -0.49
N ILE A 59 15.85 -11.19 -1.60
CA ILE A 59 15.19 -11.98 -2.64
C ILE A 59 16.26 -12.62 -3.54
N SER A 60 16.03 -13.86 -3.99
CA SER A 60 16.94 -14.54 -4.92
C SER A 60 17.06 -13.80 -6.25
N ASP A 61 18.19 -14.00 -6.94
CA ASP A 61 18.44 -13.41 -8.26
C ASP A 61 17.37 -13.78 -9.29
N SER A 62 17.00 -15.07 -9.35
CA SER A 62 15.95 -15.55 -10.25
C SER A 62 14.62 -14.86 -9.99
N LYS A 63 14.21 -14.76 -8.71
CA LYS A 63 12.93 -14.16 -8.35
C LYS A 63 12.92 -12.66 -8.58
N PHE A 64 14.01 -11.97 -8.26
CA PHE A 64 14.13 -10.53 -8.49
C PHE A 64 14.06 -10.19 -9.98
N LYS A 65 14.71 -10.97 -10.86
CA LYS A 65 14.60 -10.82 -12.32
C LYS A 65 13.18 -11.02 -12.81
N GLU A 66 12.52 -12.09 -12.36
CA GLU A 66 11.12 -12.38 -12.70
C GLU A 66 10.21 -11.20 -12.30
N MET A 67 10.41 -10.63 -11.10
CA MET A 67 9.65 -9.48 -10.64
C MET A 67 9.86 -8.24 -11.54
N LEU A 68 11.09 -7.96 -11.94
CA LEU A 68 11.41 -6.86 -12.87
C LEU A 68 10.75 -7.06 -14.23
N LEU A 69 10.93 -8.24 -14.84
CA LEU A 69 10.41 -8.58 -16.18
C LEU A 69 8.87 -8.59 -16.22
N THR A 70 8.21 -9.07 -15.17
CA THR A 70 6.73 -9.08 -15.07
C THR A 70 6.13 -7.72 -14.70
N SER A 71 6.98 -6.73 -14.40
CA SER A 71 6.55 -5.36 -14.08
C SER A 71 6.75 -4.39 -15.25
N THR A 72 7.52 -4.77 -16.27
CA THR A 72 7.60 -4.08 -17.56
C THR A 72 6.41 -4.41 -18.45
N SER A 73 5.74 -3.38 -18.99
CA SER A 73 4.64 -3.54 -19.94
C SER A 73 5.09 -4.27 -21.22
N ASN A 74 4.19 -5.03 -21.84
CA ASN A 74 4.38 -5.91 -23.01
C ASN A 74 5.07 -5.32 -24.26
N ASN A 75 5.43 -4.03 -24.27
CA ASN A 75 5.98 -3.33 -25.43
C ASN A 75 7.51 -3.17 -25.39
N MET A 76 8.20 -3.79 -24.44
CA MET A 76 9.66 -3.77 -24.37
C MET A 76 10.26 -5.08 -24.85
N ASN A 77 11.43 -5.00 -25.48
CA ASN A 77 12.20 -6.17 -25.89
C ASN A 77 12.68 -6.92 -24.63
N THR A 78 11.85 -7.84 -24.14
CA THR A 78 12.06 -8.63 -22.93
C THR A 78 13.30 -9.50 -23.02
N GLU A 79 13.70 -9.92 -24.22
CA GLU A 79 14.92 -10.71 -24.45
C GLU A 79 16.18 -9.89 -24.19
N ALA A 80 16.29 -8.70 -24.78
CA ALA A 80 17.43 -7.80 -24.55
C ALA A 80 17.55 -7.38 -23.07
N LEU A 81 16.41 -7.15 -22.41
CA LEU A 81 16.37 -6.85 -20.99
C LEU A 81 16.79 -8.05 -20.12
N SER A 82 16.33 -9.25 -20.46
CA SER A 82 16.73 -10.49 -19.78
C SER A 82 18.23 -10.73 -19.88
N GLU A 83 18.81 -10.50 -21.06
CA GLU A 83 20.25 -10.61 -21.28
C GLU A 83 21.05 -9.59 -20.47
N LEU A 84 20.58 -8.33 -20.42
CA LEU A 84 21.17 -7.29 -19.58
C LEU A 84 21.16 -7.69 -18.09
N LEU A 85 20.05 -8.24 -17.60
CA LEU A 85 19.89 -8.69 -16.22
C LEU A 85 20.71 -9.94 -15.89
N ASN A 86 21.22 -10.67 -16.88
CA ASN A 86 22.14 -11.79 -16.65
C ASN A 86 23.54 -11.35 -16.22
N GLN A 87 23.88 -10.08 -16.43
CA GLN A 87 25.11 -9.51 -15.91
C GLN A 87 24.99 -9.26 -14.40
N LYS A 88 25.79 -9.97 -13.60
CA LYS A 88 25.71 -9.94 -12.13
C LYS A 88 25.85 -8.53 -11.56
N GLU A 89 26.79 -7.75 -12.08
CA GLU A 89 27.05 -6.38 -11.63
C GLU A 89 25.84 -5.47 -11.86
N ILE A 90 25.22 -5.60 -13.04
CA ILE A 90 24.00 -4.85 -13.39
C ILE A 90 22.85 -5.24 -12.48
N LEU A 91 22.65 -6.55 -12.24
CA LEU A 91 21.58 -7.02 -11.37
C LEU A 91 21.74 -6.50 -9.94
N VAL A 92 22.97 -6.52 -9.41
CA VAL A 92 23.28 -5.97 -8.08
C VAL A 92 23.03 -4.47 -8.03
N PHE A 93 23.46 -3.74 -9.06
CA PHE A 93 23.24 -2.30 -9.18
C PHE A 93 21.75 -1.96 -9.18
N ILE A 94 20.96 -2.61 -10.04
CA ILE A 94 19.51 -2.41 -10.16
C ILE A 94 18.83 -2.78 -8.85
N ARG A 95 19.20 -3.88 -8.20
CA ARG A 95 18.64 -4.30 -6.90
C ARG A 95 18.83 -3.26 -5.82
N GLN A 96 20.05 -2.72 -5.70
CA GLN A 96 20.34 -1.67 -4.72
C GLN A 96 19.53 -0.41 -5.01
N LEU A 97 19.44 -0.01 -6.28
CA LEU A 97 18.62 1.12 -6.69
C LEU A 97 17.13 0.88 -6.39
N THR A 98 16.59 -0.29 -6.71
CA THR A 98 15.19 -0.66 -6.40
C THR A 98 14.93 -0.60 -4.91
N HIS A 99 15.84 -1.11 -4.07
CA HIS A 99 15.70 -1.04 -2.61
C HIS A 99 15.66 0.40 -2.11
N LEU A 100 16.55 1.28 -2.61
CA LEU A 100 16.60 2.69 -2.22
C LEU A 100 15.32 3.44 -2.66
N VAL A 101 14.88 3.25 -3.90
CA VAL A 101 13.65 3.88 -4.42
C VAL A 101 12.41 3.37 -3.68
N ASN A 102 12.36 2.09 -3.31
CA ASN A 102 11.28 1.51 -2.51
C ASN A 102 11.22 2.15 -1.11
N LYS A 103 12.38 2.29 -0.47
CA LYS A 103 12.52 2.94 0.84
C LYS A 103 12.12 4.41 0.78
N LEU A 104 12.50 5.13 -0.28
CA LEU A 104 12.09 6.52 -0.49
C LEU A 104 10.56 6.63 -0.61
N ASN A 105 9.95 5.85 -1.50
CA ASN A 105 8.49 5.82 -1.69
C ASN A 105 7.76 5.49 -0.38
N TYR A 106 8.23 4.51 0.38
CA TYR A 106 7.67 4.18 1.68
C TYR A 106 7.75 5.35 2.67
N THR A 107 8.91 6.01 2.73
CA THR A 107 9.16 7.16 3.62
C THR A 107 8.24 8.32 3.27
N GLN A 108 8.02 8.58 1.97
CA GLN A 108 7.07 9.59 1.49
C GLN A 108 5.63 9.25 1.87
N LEU A 109 5.19 8.00 1.63
CA LEU A 109 3.85 7.54 2.04
C LEU A 109 3.61 7.69 3.54
N GLN A 110 4.62 7.37 4.36
CA GLN A 110 4.56 7.59 5.80
C GLN A 110 4.45 9.09 6.13
N HIS A 111 5.29 9.93 5.52
CA HIS A 111 5.21 11.38 5.71
C HIS A 111 3.82 11.93 5.39
N GLU A 112 3.21 11.50 4.27
CA GLU A 112 1.84 11.86 3.90
C GLU A 112 0.80 11.38 4.93
N GLN A 113 0.94 10.16 5.44
CA GLN A 113 0.06 9.60 6.48
C GLN A 113 0.10 10.46 7.76
N TRP A 114 1.31 10.77 8.25
CA TRP A 114 1.48 11.56 9.46
C TRP A 114 1.08 13.02 9.26
N SER A 115 1.25 13.55 8.05
CA SER A 115 0.76 14.90 7.69
C SER A 115 -0.76 14.94 7.71
N TYR A 116 -1.42 13.90 7.22
CA TYR A 116 -2.87 13.76 7.31
C TYR A 116 -3.35 13.76 8.78
N TYR A 117 -2.69 13.00 9.66
CA TYR A 117 -3.01 12.99 11.10
C TYR A 117 -2.81 14.36 11.75
N TYR A 118 -1.73 15.06 11.38
CA TYR A 118 -1.48 16.41 11.89
C TYR A 118 -2.58 17.38 11.45
N ASN A 119 -2.96 17.33 10.18
CA ASN A 119 -3.99 18.21 9.62
C ASN A 119 -5.35 17.95 10.27
N LEU A 120 -5.73 16.68 10.44
CA LEU A 120 -6.96 16.30 11.15
C LEU A 120 -6.96 16.86 12.59
N GLY A 121 -5.83 16.75 13.28
CA GLY A 121 -5.68 17.33 14.62
C GLY A 121 -5.80 18.86 14.65
N MET A 122 -5.30 19.54 13.63
CA MET A 122 -5.40 21.00 13.52
C MET A 122 -6.81 21.46 13.14
N THR A 123 -7.48 20.82 12.18
CA THR A 123 -8.76 21.26 11.64
C THR A 123 -9.94 20.83 12.51
N GLU A 124 -9.92 19.61 13.02
CA GLU A 124 -11.03 19.04 13.80
C GLU A 124 -10.75 19.11 15.31
N GLY A 125 -9.53 19.50 15.72
CA GLY A 125 -9.09 19.49 17.12
C GLY A 125 -8.81 18.08 17.65
N ILE A 126 -8.59 17.11 16.75
CA ILE A 126 -8.60 15.68 17.06
C ILE A 126 -7.18 15.14 17.16
N TRP A 127 -6.63 15.18 18.37
CA TRP A 127 -5.29 14.65 18.65
C TRP A 127 -5.36 13.26 19.26
N THR A 128 -6.24 13.06 20.24
CA THR A 128 -6.40 11.81 20.99
C THR A 128 -7.85 11.63 21.44
N GLY A 129 -8.17 10.42 21.92
CA GLY A 129 -9.37 10.06 22.67
C GLY A 129 -10.03 11.23 23.42
N ARG A 130 -11.25 11.61 23.03
CA ARG A 130 -12.05 12.65 23.73
C ARG A 130 -12.95 12.07 24.82
N VAL A 131 -13.36 10.81 24.66
CA VAL A 131 -14.22 10.12 25.61
C VAL A 131 -13.42 9.16 26.48
N SER A 132 -13.91 8.90 27.69
CA SER A 132 -13.32 7.88 28.58
C SER A 132 -13.51 6.46 28.02
N LYS A 133 -12.69 5.51 28.48
CA LYS A 133 -12.81 4.08 28.11
C LYS A 133 -14.22 3.54 28.30
N LYS A 134 -14.79 3.80 29.47
CA LYS A 134 -16.15 3.38 29.82
C LYS A 134 -17.19 3.96 28.86
N MET A 135 -17.04 5.22 28.47
CA MET A 135 -17.95 5.86 27.52
C MET A 135 -17.79 5.29 26.09
N ALA A 136 -16.56 5.01 25.66
CA ALA A 136 -16.33 4.35 24.38
C ALA A 136 -17.00 2.95 24.35
N GLU A 137 -16.80 2.15 25.41
CA GLU A 137 -17.41 0.82 25.56
C GLU A 137 -18.93 0.89 25.54
N ALA A 138 -19.53 1.81 26.30
CA ALA A 138 -20.99 2.00 26.35
C ALA A 138 -21.61 2.38 25.00
N ASN A 139 -20.82 2.93 24.07
CA ASN A 139 -21.27 3.34 22.73
C ASN A 139 -20.66 2.46 21.63
N SER A 140 -20.08 1.31 21.97
CA SER A 140 -19.43 0.38 21.02
C SER A 140 -18.40 1.05 20.09
N MET A 141 -17.67 2.04 20.61
CA MET A 141 -16.64 2.77 19.88
C MET A 141 -15.24 2.28 20.24
N CYS A 142 -14.29 2.50 19.33
CA CYS A 142 -12.89 2.30 19.63
C CYS A 142 -12.46 3.23 20.77
N TYR A 143 -11.96 2.68 21.89
CA TYR A 143 -11.48 3.48 23.02
C TYR A 143 -10.30 4.37 22.63
N SER A 144 -9.36 3.83 21.87
CA SER A 144 -8.12 4.52 21.49
C SER A 144 -8.16 4.88 20.02
N TYR A 145 -8.37 6.15 19.71
CA TYR A 145 -8.20 6.67 18.34
C TYR A 145 -7.22 7.85 18.34
N GLY A 146 -6.62 8.10 17.18
CA GLY A 146 -5.61 9.16 17.01
C GLY A 146 -4.23 8.85 17.61
N ARG A 147 -3.40 9.88 17.68
CA ARG A 147 -1.99 9.87 18.15
C ARG A 147 -1.64 11.25 18.71
N SER A 148 -0.90 11.28 19.82
CA SER A 148 -0.55 12.57 20.46
C SER A 148 0.17 13.51 19.47
N LYS A 149 -0.12 14.82 19.59
CA LYS A 149 0.50 15.86 18.76
C LYS A 149 2.04 15.78 18.78
N VAL A 150 2.61 15.49 19.95
CA VAL A 150 4.05 15.33 20.15
C VAL A 150 4.59 14.18 19.30
N LEU A 151 3.95 13.00 19.36
CA LEU A 151 4.36 11.84 18.56
C LEU A 151 4.26 12.12 17.06
N ILE A 152 3.16 12.75 16.61
CA ILE A 152 2.97 13.11 15.20
C ILE A 152 4.11 14.04 14.73
N LYS A 153 4.41 15.09 15.50
CA LYS A 153 5.51 16.03 15.17
C LYS A 153 6.87 15.34 15.13
N GLN A 154 7.17 14.45 16.07
CA GLN A 154 8.40 13.67 16.08
C GLN A 154 8.52 12.80 14.81
N ARG A 155 7.44 12.13 14.41
CA ARG A 155 7.41 11.30 13.20
C ARG A 155 7.58 12.14 11.93
N LEU A 156 6.91 13.28 11.84
CA LEU A 156 7.08 14.22 10.73
C LEU A 156 8.52 14.73 10.60
N ALA A 157 9.12 15.15 11.72
CA ALA A 157 10.51 15.61 11.73
C ALA A 157 11.48 14.50 11.26
N LYS A 158 11.28 13.26 11.75
CA LYS A 158 12.05 12.10 11.31
C LYS A 158 11.98 11.91 9.79
N TYR A 159 10.78 11.87 9.21
CA TYR A 159 10.63 11.62 7.78
C TYR A 159 11.10 12.81 6.92
N LYS A 160 10.93 14.04 7.41
CA LYS A 160 11.47 15.25 6.78
C LYS A 160 13.00 15.22 6.67
N GLN A 161 13.69 14.60 7.63
CA GLN A 161 15.14 14.38 7.59
C GLN A 161 15.55 13.17 6.73
N GLN A 162 14.78 12.08 6.79
CA GLN A 162 15.12 10.84 6.08
C GLN A 162 14.95 10.93 4.56
N CYS A 163 13.93 11.63 4.06
CA CYS A 163 13.69 11.75 2.61
C CYS A 163 14.90 12.34 1.85
N PRO A 164 15.47 13.50 2.26
CA PRO A 164 16.67 14.05 1.62
C PRO A 164 17.88 13.11 1.67
N GLN A 165 18.09 12.41 2.79
CA GLN A 165 19.22 11.48 2.93
C GLN A 165 19.11 10.30 1.95
N ILE A 166 17.91 9.72 1.82
CA ILE A 166 17.68 8.62 0.87
C ILE A 166 17.81 9.13 -0.56
N GLN A 167 17.28 10.32 -0.86
CA GLN A 167 17.42 10.94 -2.18
C GLN A 167 18.89 11.16 -2.55
N GLU A 168 19.70 11.67 -1.63
CA GLU A 168 21.13 11.84 -1.85
C GLU A 168 21.83 10.50 -2.06
N THR A 169 21.46 9.46 -1.29
CA THR A 169 21.99 8.10 -1.49
C THR A 169 21.64 7.56 -2.88
N ILE A 170 20.42 7.80 -3.36
CA ILE A 170 20.01 7.45 -4.73
C ILE A 170 20.87 8.20 -5.74
N ASN A 171 21.03 9.51 -5.59
CA ASN A 171 21.85 10.32 -6.51
C ASN A 171 23.30 9.84 -6.56
N GLN A 172 23.88 9.45 -5.42
CA GLN A 172 25.23 8.89 -5.34
C GLN A 172 25.32 7.53 -6.02
N HIS A 173 24.34 6.65 -5.80
CA HIS A 173 24.26 5.36 -6.47
C HIS A 173 24.13 5.51 -7.99
N MET A 174 23.32 6.48 -8.43
CA MET A 174 23.18 6.86 -9.84
C MET A 174 24.46 7.46 -10.46
N LYS A 175 25.51 7.79 -9.69
CA LYS A 175 26.82 8.16 -10.28
C LYS A 175 27.65 6.95 -10.65
N GLN A 176 27.29 5.76 -10.16
CA GLN A 176 28.01 4.50 -10.36
C GLN A 176 27.36 3.65 -11.46
N ILE A 177 26.61 4.28 -12.38
CA ILE A 177 25.90 3.59 -13.46
C ILE A 177 26.92 2.82 -14.32
N PRO A 178 26.76 1.49 -14.47
CA PRO A 178 27.53 0.70 -15.42
C PRO A 178 27.38 1.24 -16.86
N PRO A 179 28.45 1.20 -17.68
CA PRO A 179 28.36 1.58 -19.08
C PRO A 179 27.32 0.72 -19.81
N ASN A 180 26.62 1.29 -20.78
CA ASN A 180 25.60 0.65 -21.62
C ASN A 180 24.24 0.36 -20.94
N ILE A 181 23.95 0.97 -19.78
CA ILE A 181 22.60 0.92 -19.19
C ILE A 181 21.78 2.15 -19.62
N ASP A 182 20.61 1.91 -20.21
CA ASP A 182 19.57 2.94 -20.33
C ASP A 182 18.89 3.15 -18.96
N MET A 183 19.27 4.23 -18.28
CA MET A 183 18.70 4.56 -16.97
C MET A 183 17.23 4.98 -17.02
N THR A 184 16.74 5.43 -18.16
CA THR A 184 15.31 5.76 -18.32
C THR A 184 14.50 4.48 -18.25
N LEU A 185 14.93 3.46 -19.00
CA LEU A 185 14.37 2.11 -18.97
C LEU A 185 14.39 1.52 -17.57
N VAL A 186 15.56 1.52 -16.91
CA VAL A 186 15.73 0.97 -15.55
C VAL A 186 14.84 1.69 -14.54
N THR A 187 14.82 3.02 -14.56
CA THR A 187 14.01 3.81 -13.62
C THR A 187 12.51 3.54 -13.81
N ASN A 188 12.04 3.46 -15.06
CA ASN A 188 10.65 3.15 -15.36
C ASN A 188 10.25 1.76 -14.86
N MET A 189 11.09 0.75 -15.10
CA MET A 189 10.87 -0.61 -14.63
C MET A 189 10.84 -0.70 -13.10
N ILE A 190 11.80 -0.05 -12.43
CA ILE A 190 11.85 0.03 -10.96
C ILE A 190 10.58 0.69 -10.41
N ASN A 191 10.15 1.80 -11.02
CA ASN A 191 8.94 2.50 -10.60
C ASN A 191 7.69 1.64 -10.78
N SER A 192 7.54 0.97 -11.93
CA SER A 192 6.42 0.05 -12.18
C SER A 192 6.38 -1.10 -11.17
N LEU A 193 7.53 -1.71 -10.89
CA LEU A 193 7.66 -2.77 -9.88
C LEU A 193 7.22 -2.26 -8.49
N ILE A 194 7.77 -1.12 -8.06
CA ILE A 194 7.48 -0.55 -6.74
C ILE A 194 6.02 -0.14 -6.62
N GLN A 195 5.42 0.45 -7.66
CA GLN A 195 4.00 0.82 -7.66
C GLN A 195 3.11 -0.41 -7.50
N LYS A 196 3.42 -1.51 -8.20
CA LYS A 196 2.71 -2.78 -8.12
C LYS A 196 2.84 -3.40 -6.72
N ASP A 197 4.05 -3.46 -6.18
CA ASP A 197 4.32 -4.09 -4.87
C ASP A 197 3.79 -3.26 -3.70
N GLN A 198 3.84 -1.93 -3.77
CA GLN A 198 3.30 -1.06 -2.73
C GLN A 198 1.80 -0.79 -2.86
N HIS A 199 1.10 -1.36 -3.84
CA HIS A 199 -0.33 -1.10 -4.04
C HIS A 199 -1.15 -1.43 -2.79
N GLN A 200 -0.91 -2.61 -2.19
CA GLN A 200 -1.61 -3.04 -0.98
C GLN A 200 -1.30 -2.15 0.23
N LEU A 201 -0.05 -1.71 0.37
CA LEU A 201 0.33 -0.76 1.40
C LEU A 201 -0.44 0.56 1.25
N ARG A 202 -0.56 1.08 0.02
CA ARG A 202 -1.29 2.33 -0.26
C ARG A 202 -2.78 2.20 0.07
N LEU A 203 -3.40 1.07 -0.28
CA LEU A 203 -4.78 0.78 0.08
C LEU A 203 -4.96 0.72 1.60
N GLU A 204 -4.07 0.04 2.32
CA GLU A 204 -4.15 -0.08 3.78
C GLU A 204 -3.94 1.27 4.47
N LEU A 205 -2.98 2.09 4.01
CA LEU A 205 -2.80 3.45 4.52
C LEU A 205 -4.03 4.32 4.25
N GLY A 206 -4.63 4.22 3.06
CA GLY A 206 -5.89 4.88 2.72
C GLY A 206 -7.03 4.47 3.65
N ARG A 207 -7.22 3.17 3.88
CA ARG A 207 -8.19 2.61 4.82
C ARG A 207 -7.99 3.18 6.22
N ARG A 208 -6.75 3.22 6.72
CA ARG A 208 -6.42 3.80 8.04
C ARG A 208 -6.75 5.28 8.15
N LYS A 209 -6.59 6.06 7.08
CA LYS A 209 -7.03 7.47 7.07
C LYS A 209 -8.55 7.57 7.23
N THR A 210 -9.30 6.78 6.47
CA THR A 210 -10.77 6.74 6.54
C THR A 210 -11.26 6.29 7.92
N MET A 211 -10.71 5.20 8.46
CA MET A 211 -11.07 4.71 9.80
C MET A 211 -10.81 5.75 10.88
N LEU A 212 -9.65 6.42 10.85
CA LEU A 212 -9.36 7.47 11.82
C LEU A 212 -10.40 8.60 11.78
N ARG A 213 -10.85 9.00 10.59
CA ARG A 213 -11.87 10.03 10.43
C ARG A 213 -13.23 9.59 10.97
N LEU A 214 -13.61 8.33 10.75
CA LEU A 214 -14.86 7.79 11.29
C LEU A 214 -14.83 7.70 12.82
N ASP A 215 -13.73 7.19 13.38
CA ASP A 215 -13.53 7.15 14.84
C ASP A 215 -13.61 8.56 15.43
N ALA A 216 -12.95 9.52 14.77
CA ALA A 216 -13.00 10.93 15.11
C ALA A 216 -14.42 11.51 15.18
N GLN A 217 -15.22 11.26 14.15
CA GLN A 217 -16.61 11.70 14.08
C GLN A 217 -17.47 11.02 15.15
N ALA A 218 -17.31 9.72 15.36
CA ALA A 218 -18.06 8.97 16.36
C ALA A 218 -17.81 9.53 17.78
N HIS A 219 -16.54 9.77 18.12
CA HIS A 219 -16.18 10.36 19.40
C HIS A 219 -16.73 11.79 19.56
N GLN A 220 -16.70 12.60 18.50
CA GLN A 220 -17.27 13.95 18.55
C GLN A 220 -18.78 13.92 18.76
N LEU A 221 -19.51 13.03 18.08
CA LEU A 221 -20.95 12.89 18.22
C LEU A 221 -21.34 12.44 19.64
N VAL A 222 -20.62 11.46 20.18
CA VAL A 222 -20.86 10.97 21.54
C VAL A 222 -20.53 12.04 22.57
N ASP A 223 -19.38 12.69 22.48
CA ASP A 223 -19.01 13.79 23.37
C ASP A 223 -20.05 14.92 23.35
N HIS A 224 -20.51 15.30 22.15
CA HIS A 224 -21.55 16.31 21.99
C HIS A 224 -22.88 15.86 22.62
N PHE A 225 -23.32 14.63 22.33
CA PHE A 225 -24.54 14.06 22.89
C PHE A 225 -24.55 14.10 24.42
N TYR A 226 -23.47 13.65 25.08
CA TYR A 226 -23.39 13.70 26.55
C TYR A 226 -23.24 15.11 27.11
N THR A 227 -22.65 16.04 26.35
CA THR A 227 -22.57 17.47 26.73
C THR A 227 -23.96 18.12 26.81
N LEU A 228 -24.91 17.67 26.00
CA LEU A 228 -26.30 18.15 26.04
C LEU A 228 -27.06 17.70 27.31
N LYS A 229 -26.48 16.79 28.11
CA LYS A 229 -27.10 16.20 29.32
C LYS A 229 -28.52 15.70 29.06
N PRO A 230 -28.72 14.81 28.07
CA PRO A 230 -30.05 14.36 27.69
C PRO A 230 -30.71 13.65 28.85
N ARG A 231 -31.98 13.97 29.09
CA ARG A 231 -32.82 13.26 30.07
C ARG A 231 -33.21 11.91 29.50
N GLN A 232 -33.52 10.95 30.38
CA GLN A 232 -33.94 9.61 29.96
C GLN A 232 -35.17 9.64 29.03
N THR A 233 -36.07 10.61 29.20
CA THR A 233 -37.24 10.82 28.34
C THR A 233 -36.91 11.34 26.94
N GLU A 234 -35.72 11.87 26.74
CA GLU A 234 -35.25 12.46 25.47
C GLU A 234 -34.35 11.48 24.70
N VAL A 235 -34.03 10.33 25.29
CA VAL A 235 -33.24 9.27 24.67
C VAL A 235 -34.16 8.14 24.23
N SER A 236 -34.32 7.99 22.92
CA SER A 236 -35.01 6.82 22.37
C SER A 236 -34.15 5.57 22.58
N MET A 237 -34.55 4.73 23.53
CA MET A 237 -33.97 3.39 23.73
C MET A 237 -34.50 2.46 22.64
N GLN A 238 -34.08 2.65 21.39
CA GLN A 238 -34.31 1.64 20.37
C GLN A 238 -33.37 0.46 20.63
N THR A 239 -33.89 -0.54 21.33
CA THR A 239 -33.27 -1.86 21.36
C THR A 239 -33.32 -2.41 19.94
N VAL A 240 -32.16 -2.55 19.29
CA VAL A 240 -32.07 -3.21 17.98
C VAL A 240 -32.37 -4.70 18.18
N HIS A 241 -33.66 -5.05 18.15
CA HIS A 241 -34.16 -6.43 18.25
C HIS A 241 -34.60 -7.03 16.90
N ARG A 242 -34.19 -6.44 15.77
CA ARG A 242 -34.41 -6.97 14.41
C ARG A 242 -33.13 -6.68 13.64
N TYR A 243 -32.34 -7.66 13.18
CA TYR A 243 -32.61 -8.50 12.01
C TYR A 243 -31.89 -9.88 12.06
N LEU A 244 -32.22 -10.75 13.01
CA LEU A 244 -31.79 -12.17 12.97
C LEU A 244 -32.95 -13.15 13.17
N GLN A 245 -34.19 -12.74 12.86
CA GLN A 245 -35.34 -13.65 12.92
C GLN A 245 -36.00 -13.93 11.56
N TYR A 246 -35.57 -13.30 10.46
CA TYR A 246 -36.08 -13.64 9.13
C TYR A 246 -35.02 -13.37 8.05
N THR A 247 -34.26 -14.42 7.73
CA THR A 247 -33.88 -14.94 6.39
C THR A 247 -32.64 -15.80 6.50
#